data_AF-A0A1G1PE10-F1
#
_entry.id   AF-A0A1G1PE10-F1
#
_cell.length_a   1.000
_cell.length_b   1.000
_cell.length_c   1.000
_cell.angle_alpha   90.00
_cell.angle_beta   90.00
_cell.angle_gamma   90.00
#
_symmetry.space_group_name_H-M   'P 1'
#
loop_
_entity.id
_entity.type
_entity.pdbx_description
1 polymer ?
#
loop_
_entity_poly.entity_id
_entity_poly.type
_entity_poly.pdbx_seq_one_letter_code
_entity_poly.pdbx_strand_id
1 'polypeptide(L)'
;MKEARVFSLVLIPLLGQYVVTLEEVGGQRLIPIWIGVSEGNAISLKLQGEQLPRPMTHDLMATLLQELGAAVERVVIADLKDGTYYAVLELAAQGKTYRIDARPSDAIALAVRLSTPLFVDDKVWKKCPVIMKPISDAEVAKFKQELQAMTPEDFFKGLQS
;
A
#
# COMPACT_ATOMS: atom_id res chain seq x y z
N MET A 1 8.49 10.14 9.50
CA MET A 1 7.53 9.17 8.93
C MET A 1 6.21 9.26 9.67
N LYS A 2 5.10 8.97 9.00
CA LYS A 2 3.75 8.97 9.57
C LYS A 2 3.12 7.59 9.39
N GLU A 3 2.37 7.13 10.38
CA GLU A 3 1.61 5.89 10.26
C GLU A 3 0.53 6.07 9.18
N ALA A 4 0.32 5.03 8.39
CA ALA A 4 -0.64 5.00 7.32
C ALA A 4 -1.47 3.72 7.36
N ARG A 5 -2.66 3.76 6.76
CA ARG A 5 -3.56 2.60 6.65
C ARG A 5 -4.13 2.51 5.25
N VAL A 6 -4.49 1.30 4.84
CA VAL A 6 -5.21 1.10 3.58
C VAL A 6 -6.62 1.67 3.77
N PHE A 7 -6.90 2.78 3.09
CA PHE A 7 -8.21 3.45 3.10
C PHE A 7 -9.18 2.79 2.12
N SER A 8 -8.69 2.50 0.91
CA SER A 8 -9.50 1.89 -0.14
C SER A 8 -8.65 1.10 -1.12
N LEU A 9 -9.28 0.15 -1.79
CA LEU A 9 -8.71 -0.63 -2.88
C LEU A 9 -9.76 -0.72 -3.99
N VAL A 10 -9.47 -0.17 -5.16
CA VAL A 10 -10.42 -0.06 -6.28
C VAL A 10 -9.84 -0.70 -7.52
N LEU A 11 -10.57 -1.63 -8.12
CA LEU A 11 -10.24 -2.18 -9.44
C LEU A 11 -10.62 -1.16 -10.53
N ILE A 12 -9.72 -0.95 -11.48
CA ILE A 12 -9.97 -0.22 -12.73
C ILE A 12 -9.97 -1.27 -13.87
N PRO A 13 -11.14 -1.82 -14.24
CA PRO A 13 -11.21 -2.96 -15.15
C PRO A 13 -10.60 -2.66 -16.53
N LEU A 14 -10.81 -1.45 -17.05
CA LEU A 14 -10.33 -1.04 -18.37
C LEU A 14 -8.80 -1.00 -18.46
N LEU A 15 -8.12 -0.73 -17.35
CA LEU A 15 -6.65 -0.67 -17.30
C LEU A 15 -6.01 -1.97 -16.80
N GLY A 16 -6.82 -2.93 -16.32
CA GLY A 16 -6.28 -4.15 -15.70
C GLY A 16 -5.38 -3.82 -14.51
N GLN A 17 -5.78 -2.86 -13.68
CA GLN A 17 -5.01 -2.38 -12.53
C GLN A 17 -5.90 -2.15 -11.31
N TYR A 18 -5.30 -2.17 -10.12
CA TYR A 18 -5.90 -1.66 -8.91
C TYR A 18 -5.26 -0.34 -8.50
N VAL A 19 -6.03 0.47 -7.78
CA VAL A 19 -5.51 1.61 -7.00
C VAL A 19 -5.69 1.30 -5.53
N VAL A 20 -4.59 1.15 -4.81
CA VAL A 20 -4.59 1.11 -3.35
C VAL A 20 -4.37 2.54 -2.83
N THR A 21 -5.30 3.03 -2.02
CA THR A 21 -5.19 4.36 -1.41
C THR A 21 -4.77 4.21 0.04
N LEU A 22 -3.69 4.86 0.42
CA LEU A 22 -3.21 4.95 1.80
C LEU A 22 -3.70 6.25 2.44
N GLU A 23 -4.21 6.19 3.66
CA GLU A 23 -4.53 7.38 4.48
C GLU A 23 -3.48 7.60 5.56
N GLU A 24 -3.18 8.85 5.87
CA GLU A 24 -2.41 9.25 7.05
C GLU A 24 -3.25 9.06 8.33
N VAL A 25 -2.73 8.29 9.29
CA VAL A 25 -3.39 8.13 10.59
C VAL A 25 -3.29 9.44 11.38
N GLY A 26 -4.45 9.96 11.81
CA GLY A 26 -4.55 11.25 12.50
C GLY A 26 -4.41 12.46 11.58
N GLY A 27 -4.35 12.26 10.26
CA GLY A 27 -4.33 13.31 9.25
C GLY A 27 -5.52 13.23 8.30
N GLN A 28 -5.46 14.03 7.23
CA GLN A 28 -6.45 14.02 6.15
C GLN A 28 -5.84 13.64 4.79
N ARG A 29 -4.53 13.40 4.71
CA ARG A 29 -3.84 13.16 3.44
C ARG A 29 -4.06 11.73 2.95
N LEU A 30 -4.25 11.60 1.65
CA LEU A 30 -4.35 10.34 0.93
C LEU A 30 -3.22 10.21 -0.10
N ILE A 31 -2.71 9.00 -0.30
CA ILE A 31 -1.78 8.64 -1.39
C ILE A 31 -2.36 7.47 -2.19
N PRO A 32 -2.71 7.65 -3.47
CA PRO A 32 -3.02 6.56 -4.37
C PRO A 32 -1.75 5.91 -4.92
N ILE A 33 -1.74 4.58 -4.99
CA ILE A 33 -0.68 3.76 -5.57
C ILE A 33 -1.32 2.78 -6.55
N TRP A 34 -0.93 2.85 -7.81
CA TRP A 34 -1.38 1.90 -8.84
C TRP A 34 -0.57 0.61 -8.75
N ILE A 35 -1.25 -0.52 -8.77
CA ILE A 35 -0.68 -1.86 -8.70
C ILE A 35 -1.36 -2.78 -9.71
N GLY A 36 -0.69 -3.88 -10.09
CA GLY A 36 -1.25 -4.86 -11.00
C GLY A 36 -2.45 -5.61 -10.42
N VAL A 37 -3.23 -6.25 -11.29
CA VAL A 37 -4.40 -7.07 -10.90
C VAL A 37 -4.02 -8.20 -9.94
N SER A 38 -2.91 -8.89 -10.20
CA SER A 38 -2.45 -10.00 -9.36
C SER A 38 -2.16 -9.54 -7.93
N GLU A 39 -1.44 -8.43 -7.79
CA GLU A 39 -1.12 -7.83 -6.50
C GLU A 39 -2.38 -7.32 -5.77
N GLY A 40 -3.25 -6.60 -6.49
CA GLY A 40 -4.48 -6.07 -5.92
C GLY A 40 -5.42 -7.17 -5.45
N ASN A 41 -5.58 -8.25 -6.21
CA ASN A 41 -6.37 -9.41 -5.79
C ASN A 41 -5.80 -10.05 -4.51
N ALA A 42 -4.48 -10.20 -4.41
CA ALA A 42 -3.84 -10.76 -3.23
C ALA A 42 -4.06 -9.91 -1.96
N ILE A 43 -4.18 -8.60 -2.10
CA ILE A 43 -4.52 -7.68 -0.99
C ILE A 43 -6.03 -7.74 -0.71
N SER A 44 -6.87 -7.66 -1.75
CA SER A 44 -8.34 -7.60 -1.64
C SER A 44 -8.91 -8.81 -0.88
N LEU A 45 -8.50 -10.02 -1.28
CA LEU A 45 -8.97 -11.26 -0.65
C LEU A 45 -8.70 -11.26 0.85
N LYS A 46 -7.52 -10.78 1.26
CA LYS A 46 -7.16 -10.72 2.67
C LYS A 46 -7.94 -9.65 3.43
N LEU A 47 -8.14 -8.46 2.83
CA LEU A 47 -8.95 -7.39 3.43
C LEU A 47 -10.41 -7.79 3.60
N GLN A 48 -10.95 -8.62 2.70
CA GLN A 48 -12.30 -9.18 2.78
C GLN A 48 -12.42 -10.31 3.81
N GLY A 49 -11.31 -10.75 4.40
CA GLY A 49 -11.30 -11.85 5.36
C GLY A 49 -11.57 -13.21 4.72
N GLU A 50 -11.41 -13.35 3.41
CA GLU A 50 -11.60 -14.64 2.73
C GLU A 50 -10.54 -15.65 3.16
N GLN A 51 -10.99 -16.86 3.50
CA GLN A 51 -10.12 -17.98 3.80
C GLN A 51 -10.07 -18.93 2.62
N LEU A 52 -8.91 -19.01 1.99
CA LEU A 52 -8.67 -19.95 0.89
C LEU A 52 -8.22 -21.32 1.43
N PRO A 53 -8.56 -22.42 0.75
CA PRO A 53 -8.19 -23.78 1.18
C PRO A 53 -6.68 -24.04 1.13
N ARG A 54 -5.92 -23.23 0.39
CA ARG A 54 -4.46 -23.32 0.28
C ARG A 54 -3.86 -21.91 0.40
N PRO A 55 -2.67 -21.78 1.01
CA PRO A 55 -2.01 -20.49 1.18
C PRO A 55 -1.63 -19.89 -0.17
N MET A 56 -1.82 -18.58 -0.33
CA MET A 56 -1.25 -17.82 -1.44
C MET A 56 0.22 -17.47 -1.19
N THR A 57 0.88 -16.85 -2.15
CA THR A 57 2.30 -16.46 -2.06
C THR A 57 2.61 -15.65 -0.81
N HIS A 58 1.83 -14.61 -0.50
CA HIS A 58 2.07 -13.80 0.70
C HIS A 58 1.68 -14.49 2.00
N ASP A 59 0.78 -15.49 1.98
CA ASP A 59 0.51 -16.33 3.15
C ASP A 59 1.70 -17.26 3.42
N LEU A 60 2.24 -17.89 2.36
CA LEU A 60 3.45 -18.70 2.44
C LEU A 60 4.64 -17.87 2.97
N MET A 61 4.84 -16.65 2.46
CA MET A 61 5.92 -15.78 2.94
C MET A 61 5.75 -15.40 4.42
N ALA A 62 4.52 -15.11 4.86
CA ALA A 62 4.23 -14.83 6.27
C ALA A 62 4.59 -16.04 7.15
N THR A 63 4.20 -17.25 6.75
CA THR A 63 4.57 -18.49 7.46
C THR A 63 6.07 -18.70 7.47
N LEU A 64 6.77 -18.53 6.34
CA LEU A 64 8.23 -18.68 6.28
C LEU A 64 8.95 -17.73 7.26
N LEU A 65 8.52 -16.46 7.33
CA LEU A 65 9.09 -15.50 8.28
C LEU A 65 8.87 -15.93 9.73
N GLN A 66 7.65 -16.36 10.07
CA GLN A 66 7.32 -16.83 11.42
C GLN A 66 8.13 -18.07 11.82
N GLU A 67 8.20 -19.08 10.96
CA GLU A 67 8.94 -20.33 11.22
C GLU A 67 10.44 -20.09 11.34
N LEU A 68 10.98 -19.08 10.65
CA LEU A 68 12.39 -18.69 10.73
C LEU A 68 12.69 -17.72 11.90
N GLY A 69 11.70 -17.42 12.74
CA GLY A 69 11.86 -16.50 13.87
C GLY A 69 12.11 -15.05 13.45
N ALA A 70 11.60 -14.65 12.29
CA ALA A 70 11.65 -13.30 11.77
C ALA A 70 10.30 -12.59 11.96
N ALA A 71 10.33 -11.40 12.56
CA ALA A 71 9.15 -10.56 12.74
C ALA A 71 9.24 -9.35 11.80
N VAL A 72 8.20 -9.09 10.99
CA VAL A 72 8.08 -7.81 10.28
C VAL A 72 7.62 -6.77 11.28
N GLU A 73 8.51 -5.85 11.66
CA GLU A 73 8.24 -4.81 12.65
C GLU A 73 7.40 -3.69 12.05
N ARG A 74 7.70 -3.31 10.81
CA ARG A 74 6.95 -2.31 10.05
C ARG A 74 7.23 -2.40 8.56
N VAL A 75 6.29 -1.85 7.78
CA VAL A 75 6.47 -1.56 6.37
C VAL A 75 6.54 -0.06 6.18
N VAL A 76 7.44 0.40 5.32
CA VAL A 76 7.62 1.82 5.03
C VAL A 76 7.55 2.06 3.53
N ILE A 77 6.60 2.87 3.06
CA ILE A 77 6.70 3.50 1.73
C ILE A 77 7.78 4.56 1.83
N ALA A 78 8.96 4.21 1.32
CA ALA A 78 10.21 4.84 1.66
C ALA A 78 10.67 5.88 0.65
N ASP A 79 10.24 5.82 -0.62
CA ASP A 79 10.56 6.86 -1.61
C ASP A 79 9.56 6.90 -2.76
N LEU A 80 9.64 7.98 -3.52
CA LEU A 80 8.98 8.17 -4.81
C LEU A 80 9.99 8.79 -5.78
N LYS A 81 10.30 8.09 -6.87
CA LYS A 81 11.24 8.54 -7.91
C LYS A 81 10.63 8.25 -9.27
N ASP A 82 10.56 9.27 -10.14
CA ASP A 82 10.05 9.14 -11.51
C ASP A 82 8.69 8.41 -11.59
N GLY A 83 7.77 8.78 -10.68
CA GLY A 83 6.45 8.16 -10.58
C GLY A 83 6.42 6.74 -9.99
N THR A 84 7.55 6.21 -9.56
CA THR A 84 7.67 4.87 -8.98
C THR A 84 7.88 4.94 -7.47
N TYR A 85 6.95 4.34 -6.71
CA TYR A 85 7.06 4.20 -5.27
C TYR A 85 7.97 3.04 -4.90
N TYR A 86 8.78 3.24 -3.86
CA TYR A 86 9.65 2.23 -3.26
C TYR A 86 9.22 1.95 -1.84
N ALA A 87 9.24 0.70 -1.42
CA ALA A 87 8.92 0.30 -0.06
C ALA A 87 10.09 -0.46 0.57
N VAL A 88 10.11 -0.47 1.90
CA VAL A 88 11.06 -1.23 2.70
C VAL A 88 10.29 -2.04 3.74
N LEU A 89 10.61 -3.33 3.84
CA LEU A 89 10.23 -4.15 5.00
C LEU A 89 11.34 -4.07 6.03
N GLU A 90 10.99 -3.61 7.22
CA GLU A 90 11.89 -3.64 8.37
C GLU A 90 11.56 -4.88 9.20
N LEU A 91 12.53 -5.77 9.33
CA LEU A 91 12.39 -7.08 9.95
C LEU A 91 13.36 -7.22 11.11
N ALA A 92 12.94 -7.85 12.20
CA ALA A 92 13.81 -8.30 13.28
C ALA A 92 13.95 -9.82 13.22
N ALA A 93 15.20 -10.31 13.21
CA ALA A 93 15.50 -11.74 13.32
C ALA A 93 16.85 -11.93 14.00
N GLN A 94 16.94 -12.89 14.94
CA GLN A 94 18.19 -13.24 15.65
C GLN A 94 18.91 -12.03 16.29
N GLY A 95 18.13 -11.10 16.87
CA GLY A 95 18.66 -9.89 17.50
C GLY A 95 19.23 -8.83 16.54
N LYS A 96 19.00 -8.98 15.23
CA LYS A 96 19.40 -8.02 14.21
C LYS A 96 18.17 -7.47 13.49
N THR A 97 18.27 -6.22 13.05
CA THR A 97 17.29 -5.59 12.17
C THR A 97 17.78 -5.64 10.73
N TYR A 98 16.90 -6.05 9.82
CA TYR A 98 17.12 -6.11 8.38
C TYR A 98 16.17 -5.13 7.70
N ARG A 99 16.66 -4.51 6.62
CA ARG A 99 15.87 -3.64 5.75
C ARG A 99 15.88 -4.25 4.36
N ILE A 100 14.72 -4.73 3.90
CA ILE A 100 14.58 -5.40 2.62
C ILE A 100 13.82 -4.48 1.66
N ASP A 101 14.41 -4.21 0.51
CA ASP A 101 13.77 -3.48 -0.58
C ASP A 101 12.56 -4.27 -1.11
N ALA A 102 11.46 -3.56 -1.36
CA ALA A 102 10.24 -4.17 -1.86
C ALA A 102 9.41 -3.20 -2.69
N ARG A 103 8.55 -3.76 -3.53
CA ARG A 103 7.46 -3.01 -4.14
C ARG A 103 6.41 -2.69 -3.08
N PRO A 104 5.74 -1.52 -3.16
CA PRO A 104 4.63 -1.17 -2.26
C PRO A 104 3.55 -2.24 -2.17
N SER A 105 3.19 -2.87 -3.30
CA SER A 105 2.19 -3.93 -3.36
C SER A 105 2.53 -5.12 -2.45
N ASP A 106 3.75 -5.64 -2.56
CA ASP A 106 4.20 -6.79 -1.77
C ASP A 106 4.29 -6.45 -0.29
N ALA A 107 4.79 -5.26 0.02
CA ALA A 107 4.94 -4.79 1.38
C ALA A 107 3.58 -4.57 2.05
N ILE A 108 2.61 -3.96 1.35
CA ILE A 108 1.23 -3.82 1.82
C ILE A 108 0.55 -5.19 1.99
N ALA A 109 0.74 -6.10 1.03
CA ALA A 109 0.15 -7.45 1.09
C ALA A 109 0.64 -8.26 2.30
N LEU A 110 1.91 -8.09 2.71
CA LEU A 110 2.46 -8.67 3.93
C LEU A 110 1.96 -7.93 5.18
N ALA A 111 1.93 -6.60 5.17
CA ALA A 111 1.45 -5.80 6.31
C ALA A 111 0.00 -6.16 6.69
N VAL A 112 -0.88 -6.30 5.70
CA VAL A 112 -2.28 -6.70 5.91
C VAL A 112 -2.39 -8.12 6.48
N ARG A 113 -1.49 -9.04 6.09
CA ARG A 113 -1.51 -10.43 6.57
C ARG A 113 -0.98 -10.60 7.99
N LEU A 114 0.10 -9.89 8.29
CA LEU A 114 0.80 -9.94 9.56
C LEU A 114 0.25 -8.94 10.59
N SER A 115 -0.72 -8.11 10.19
CA SER A 115 -1.22 -6.98 10.99
C SER A 115 -0.09 -6.05 11.43
N THR A 116 0.90 -5.86 10.55
CA THR A 116 2.08 -5.06 10.82
C THR A 116 1.80 -3.58 10.51
N PRO A 117 2.28 -2.63 11.34
CA PRO A 117 2.17 -1.20 11.07
C PRO A 117 2.75 -0.80 9.70
N LEU A 118 1.98 0.00 8.96
CA LEU A 118 2.40 0.62 7.71
C LEU A 118 2.73 2.09 7.97
N PHE A 119 3.82 2.56 7.38
CA PHE A 119 4.25 3.93 7.44
C PHE A 119 4.55 4.47 6.05
N VAL A 120 4.49 5.78 5.92
CA VAL A 120 4.96 6.50 4.74
C VAL A 120 5.95 7.56 5.20
N ASP A 121 7.09 7.65 4.51
CA ASP A 121 8.12 8.63 4.83
C ASP A 121 7.62 10.06 4.56
N ASP A 122 8.05 11.03 5.37
CA ASP A 122 7.63 12.43 5.22
C ASP A 122 8.03 13.01 3.86
N LYS A 123 9.15 12.54 3.28
CA LYS A 123 9.55 12.97 1.93
C LYS A 123 8.59 12.47 0.85
N VAL A 124 7.98 11.29 1.03
CA VAL A 124 6.99 10.77 0.09
C VAL A 124 5.72 11.61 0.17
N TRP A 125 5.24 11.91 1.39
CA TRP A 125 4.11 12.81 1.59
C TRP A 125 4.33 14.21 1.01
N LYS A 126 5.55 14.74 1.10
CA LYS A 126 5.91 16.06 0.55
C LYS A 126 6.01 16.07 -0.96
N LYS A 127 6.42 14.94 -1.56
CA LYS A 127 6.41 14.79 -3.01
C LYS A 127 4.96 14.76 -3.45
N CYS A 128 4.17 13.77 -3.04
CA CYS A 128 2.82 13.50 -3.55
C CYS A 128 1.88 14.73 -3.56
N PRO A 129 1.02 14.87 -4.59
CA PRO A 129 -0.07 15.84 -4.57
C PRO A 129 -0.95 15.64 -3.33
N VAL A 130 -1.43 16.74 -2.75
CA VAL A 130 -2.27 16.70 -1.57
C VAL A 130 -3.69 16.30 -1.97
N ILE A 131 -4.04 15.04 -1.72
CA ILE A 131 -5.42 14.55 -1.81
C ILE A 131 -5.97 14.46 -0.39
N MET A 132 -7.15 15.05 -0.17
CA MET A 132 -7.81 15.03 1.14
C MET A 132 -8.82 13.90 1.24
N LYS A 133 -8.95 13.33 2.43
CA LYS A 133 -9.92 12.31 2.76
C LYS A 133 -11.35 12.86 2.60
N PRO A 134 -12.23 12.15 1.88
CA PRO A 134 -13.65 12.49 1.83
C PRO A 134 -14.29 12.54 3.23
N ILE A 135 -15.16 13.53 3.47
CA ILE A 135 -15.88 13.73 4.73
C ILE A 135 -17.36 13.29 4.66
N SER A 136 -17.85 12.86 3.50
CA SER A 136 -19.20 12.29 3.32
C SER A 136 -19.23 11.10 2.35
N ASP A 137 -20.26 10.26 2.43
CA ASP A 137 -20.42 9.10 1.54
C ASP A 137 -20.52 9.50 0.06
N ALA A 138 -21.16 10.64 -0.23
CA ALA A 138 -21.24 11.19 -1.58
C ALA A 138 -19.86 11.58 -2.11
N GLU A 139 -19.01 12.17 -1.28
CA GLU A 139 -17.62 12.49 -1.64
C GLU A 139 -16.77 11.23 -1.79
N VAL A 140 -16.99 10.18 -0.99
CA VAL A 140 -16.31 8.89 -1.15
C VAL A 140 -16.65 8.29 -2.52
N ALA A 141 -17.93 8.30 -2.90
CA ALA A 141 -18.36 7.78 -4.19
C ALA A 141 -17.73 8.56 -5.36
N LYS A 142 -17.73 9.90 -5.27
CA LYS A 142 -17.11 10.78 -6.27
C LYS A 142 -15.60 10.54 -6.36
N PHE A 143 -14.92 10.45 -5.22
CA PHE A 143 -13.47 10.19 -5.17
C PHE A 143 -13.11 8.85 -5.83
N LYS A 144 -13.90 7.79 -5.59
CA LYS A 144 -13.70 6.50 -6.25
C LYS A 144 -13.86 6.59 -7.77
N GLN A 145 -14.82 7.38 -8.25
CA GLN A 145 -15.01 7.63 -9.69
C GLN A 145 -13.83 8.42 -10.28
N GLU A 146 -13.36 9.45 -9.58
CA GLU A 146 -12.19 10.24 -9.99
C GLU A 146 -10.93 9.36 -10.11
N LEU A 147 -10.69 8.45 -9.15
CA LEU A 147 -9.57 7.50 -9.22
C LEU A 147 -9.68 6.54 -10.42
N GLN A 148 -10.88 6.14 -10.82
CA GLN A 148 -11.09 5.27 -11.97
C GLN A 148 -10.83 5.97 -13.31
N ALA A 149 -11.01 7.29 -13.35
CA ALA A 149 -10.75 8.11 -14.53
C ALA A 149 -9.31 8.64 -14.60
N MET A 150 -8.56 8.57 -13.50
CA MET A 150 -7.20 9.10 -13.40
C MET A 150 -6.15 8.07 -13.84
N THR A 151 -5.24 8.50 -14.72
CA THR A 151 -4.07 7.72 -15.08
C THR A 151 -2.92 7.96 -14.10
N PRO A 152 -1.98 7.02 -13.93
CA PRO A 152 -0.74 7.27 -13.19
C PRO A 152 -0.02 8.51 -13.72
N GLU A 153 0.10 8.68 -15.04
CA GLU A 153 0.80 9.84 -15.61
C GLU A 153 0.15 11.16 -15.19
N ASP A 154 -1.18 11.24 -15.18
CA ASP A 154 -1.89 12.47 -14.78
C ASP A 154 -1.67 12.81 -13.30
N PHE A 155 -1.58 11.79 -12.44
CA PHE A 155 -1.23 11.98 -11.04
C PHE A 155 0.22 12.47 -10.88
N PHE A 156 1.15 11.89 -11.64
CA PHE A 156 2.59 12.22 -11.54
C PHE A 156 2.99 13.49 -12.30
N LYS A 157 2.19 14.00 -13.25
CA LYS A 157 2.43 15.29 -13.91
C LYS A 157 2.52 16.45 -12.91
N GLY A 158 1.77 16.40 -11.81
CA GLY A 158 1.82 17.40 -10.74
C GLY A 158 3.09 17.37 -9.88
N LEU A 159 3.98 16.39 -10.09
CA LEU A 159 5.19 16.17 -9.30
C LEU A 159 6.48 16.68 -9.95
N GLN A 160 6.43 17.14 -11.21
CA GLN A 160 7.59 17.55 -11.99
C GLN A 160 7.92 19.07 -11.89
N SER A 161 7.62 19.71 -10.76
CA SER A 161 8.01 21.11 -10.49
C SER A 161 8.95 21.23 -9.30
#